data_AF-A0A062HXH5-F1
#
_entry.id   AF-A0A062HXH5-F1
#
_cell.length_a   1.000
_cell.length_b   1.000
_cell.length_c   1.000
_cell.angle_alpha   90.00
_cell.angle_beta   90.00
_cell.angle_gamma   90.00
#
_symmetry.space_group_name_H-M   'P 1'
#
loop_
_entity.id
_entity.type
_entity.pdbx_description
1 polymer ?
#
loop_
_entity_poly.entity_id
_entity_poly.type
_entity_poly.pdbx_seq_one_letter_code
_entity_poly.pdbx_strand_id
1 'polypeptide(L)'
;MVDFIHNNKELYGVEAICRILPIAASTYYRTLDLCENPEHRAKRDLHDLHHAEEIKRIWKESSGRYGVRKVWQKLKREGYIIARCTVARLMKKLGIQGVWRGKNKQTTRSRDDQKRAPDLVKRNFTADQPNHLWVADFTYIQTNSGWVYTAFIIDVFSRAIVGWKVSTRMNTDMVLDALEQALHDRGMPKNVIHHSDRGVQYLSI
;
A
#
# COMPACT_ATOMS: atom_id res chain seq x y z
N MET A 1 -16.24 -19.70 26.68
CA MET A 1 -17.41 -20.12 27.48
C MET A 1 -17.33 -21.60 27.82
N VAL A 2 -17.21 -22.49 26.83
CA VAL A 2 -16.96 -23.93 27.07
C VAL A 2 -15.68 -24.17 27.87
N ASP A 3 -14.58 -23.49 27.57
CA ASP A 3 -13.31 -23.62 28.32
C ASP A 3 -13.47 -23.23 29.81
N PHE A 4 -14.28 -22.21 30.09
CA PHE A 4 -14.57 -21.80 31.47
C PHE A 4 -15.36 -22.87 32.23
N ILE A 5 -16.38 -23.46 31.58
CA ILE A 5 -17.14 -24.58 32.16
C ILE A 5 -16.21 -25.76 32.41
N HIS A 6 -15.36 -26.11 31.43
CA HIS A 6 -14.43 -27.23 31.54
C HIS A 6 -13.44 -27.05 32.70
N ASN A 7 -12.90 -25.84 32.89
CA ASN A 7 -11.92 -25.56 33.95
C ASN A 7 -12.53 -25.49 35.36
N ASN A 8 -13.84 -25.30 35.48
CA ASN A 8 -14.52 -25.10 36.76
C ASN A 8 -15.55 -26.20 37.08
N LYS A 9 -15.68 -27.23 36.23
CA LYS A 9 -16.67 -28.30 36.36
C LYS A 9 -16.56 -29.07 37.68
N GLU A 10 -15.35 -29.28 38.18
CA GLU A 10 -15.08 -30.03 39.41
C GLU A 10 -15.51 -29.26 40.67
N LEU A 11 -15.51 -27.93 40.61
CA LEU A 11 -15.81 -27.07 41.76
C LEU A 11 -17.32 -26.79 41.90
N TYR A 12 -18.02 -26.60 40.77
CA TYR A 12 -19.39 -26.09 40.79
C TYR A 12 -20.40 -26.98 40.05
N GLY A 13 -19.94 -27.97 39.28
CA GLY A 13 -20.79 -28.77 38.42
C GLY A 13 -21.21 -28.04 37.12
N VAL A 14 -21.30 -28.79 36.03
CA VAL A 14 -21.58 -28.25 34.68
C VAL A 14 -22.93 -27.53 34.62
N GLU A 15 -23.98 -28.12 35.20
CA GLU A 15 -25.34 -27.56 35.14
C GLU A 15 -25.49 -26.22 35.88
N ALA A 16 -24.82 -26.08 37.03
CA ALA A 16 -24.87 -24.84 37.80
C ALA A 16 -24.19 -23.69 37.06
N ILE A 17 -23.02 -23.96 36.44
CA ILE A 17 -22.30 -22.97 35.62
C ILE A 17 -23.13 -22.61 34.38
N CYS A 18 -23.73 -23.61 33.72
CA CYS A 18 -24.55 -23.41 32.52
C CYS A 18 -25.79 -22.54 32.79
N ARG A 19 -26.39 -22.65 33.98
CA ARG A 19 -27.51 -21.81 34.43
C ARG A 19 -27.13 -20.34 34.58
N ILE A 20 -25.90 -20.04 34.99
CA ILE A 20 -25.38 -18.67 35.17
C ILE A 20 -24.88 -18.08 33.84
N LEU A 21 -24.31 -18.90 32.94
CA LEU A 21 -23.70 -18.47 31.67
C LEU A 21 -24.65 -18.53 30.46
N PRO A 22 -25.96 -18.30 30.66
CA PRO A 22 -27.09 -18.75 29.81
C PRO A 22 -26.73 -19.66 28.61
N ILE A 23 -26.16 -20.84 28.87
CA ILE A 23 -25.78 -21.82 27.84
C ILE A 23 -26.41 -23.17 28.18
N ALA A 24 -26.94 -23.88 27.19
CA ALA A 24 -27.48 -25.21 27.41
C ALA A 24 -26.35 -26.22 27.72
N ALA A 25 -26.54 -27.08 28.71
CA ALA A 25 -25.57 -28.13 29.06
C ALA A 25 -25.29 -29.07 27.87
N SER A 26 -26.29 -29.33 27.02
CA SER A 26 -26.13 -30.09 25.78
C SER A 26 -25.12 -29.48 24.81
N THR A 27 -24.97 -28.15 24.78
CA THR A 27 -23.94 -27.46 23.98
C THR A 27 -22.54 -27.74 24.51
N TYR A 28 -22.37 -27.81 25.84
CA TYR A 28 -21.10 -28.16 26.46
C TYR A 28 -20.69 -29.60 26.09
N TYR A 29 -21.56 -30.58 26.33
CA TYR A 29 -21.29 -31.98 26.01
C TYR A 29 -21.12 -32.22 24.51
N ARG A 30 -21.88 -31.54 23.66
CA ARG A 30 -21.67 -31.59 22.21
C ARG A 30 -20.31 -31.05 21.80
N THR A 31 -19.81 -30.00 22.45
CA THR A 31 -18.47 -29.47 22.16
C THR A 31 -17.39 -30.45 22.63
N LEU A 32 -17.61 -31.12 23.77
CA LEU A 32 -16.72 -32.17 24.27
C LEU A 32 -16.67 -33.37 23.30
N ASP A 33 -17.84 -33.86 22.88
CA ASP A 33 -17.96 -34.94 21.89
C ASP A 33 -17.27 -34.60 20.56
N LEU A 34 -17.45 -33.38 20.04
CA LEU A 34 -16.74 -32.94 18.83
C LEU A 34 -15.21 -32.81 19.03
N CYS A 35 -14.74 -32.65 20.27
CA CYS A 35 -13.31 -32.64 20.59
C CYS A 35 -12.73 -34.05 20.67
N GLU A 36 -13.45 -34.97 21.30
CA GLU A 36 -13.04 -36.37 21.52
C GLU A 36 -13.22 -37.25 20.29
N ASN A 37 -14.27 -36.98 19.49
CA ASN A 37 -14.66 -37.72 18.29
C ASN A 37 -14.64 -36.79 17.07
N PRO A 38 -13.46 -36.58 16.42
CA PRO A 38 -13.33 -35.71 15.25
C PRO A 38 -14.26 -36.08 14.08
N GLU A 39 -14.65 -37.34 13.96
CA GLU A 39 -15.57 -37.87 12.95
C GLU A 39 -17.00 -37.31 13.06
N HIS A 40 -17.41 -36.85 14.25
CA HIS A 40 -18.71 -36.20 14.44
C HIS A 40 -18.72 -34.75 13.93
N ARG A 41 -17.55 -34.19 13.58
CA ARG A 41 -17.46 -32.83 13.02
C ARG A 41 -18.04 -32.79 11.62
N ALA A 42 -18.50 -31.59 11.24
CA ALA A 42 -18.94 -31.37 9.88
C ALA A 42 -17.79 -31.65 8.89
N LYS A 43 -18.10 -32.25 7.73
CA LYS A 43 -17.11 -32.52 6.66
C LYS A 43 -16.27 -31.30 6.31
N ARG A 44 -16.88 -30.11 6.37
CA ARG A 44 -16.21 -28.83 6.14
C ARG A 44 -15.09 -28.56 7.16
N ASP A 45 -15.32 -28.85 8.44
CA ASP A 45 -14.33 -28.61 9.49
C ASP A 45 -13.14 -29.55 9.35
N LEU A 46 -13.39 -30.81 8.96
CA LEU A 46 -12.35 -31.77 8.63
C LEU A 46 -11.49 -31.31 7.44
N HIS A 47 -12.13 -30.84 6.36
CA HIS A 47 -11.42 -30.29 5.20
C HIS A 47 -10.62 -29.03 5.56
N ASP A 48 -11.19 -28.14 6.39
CA ASP A 48 -10.52 -26.92 6.83
C ASP A 48 -9.27 -27.22 7.67
N LEU A 49 -9.29 -28.26 8.50
CA LEU A 49 -8.11 -28.71 9.26
C LEU A 49 -7.00 -29.17 8.33
N HIS A 50 -7.33 -30.06 7.39
CA HIS A 50 -6.37 -30.56 6.40
C HIS A 50 -5.79 -29.41 5.56
N HIS A 51 -6.64 -28.52 5.04
CA HIS A 51 -6.17 -27.36 4.27
C HIS A 51 -5.34 -26.38 5.11
N ALA A 52 -5.62 -26.22 6.40
CA ALA A 52 -4.85 -25.35 7.28
C ALA A 52 -3.42 -25.87 7.48
N GLU A 53 -3.23 -27.18 7.61
CA GLU A 53 -1.91 -27.83 7.70
C GLU A 53 -1.09 -27.57 6.42
N GLU A 54 -1.71 -27.77 5.26
CA GLU A 54 -1.08 -27.56 3.96
C GLU A 54 -0.72 -26.10 3.69
N ILE A 55 -1.62 -25.18 4.05
CA ILE A 55 -1.37 -23.75 4.02
C ILE A 55 -0.15 -23.40 4.90
N LYS A 56 -0.06 -23.97 6.11
CA LYS A 56 1.04 -23.72 7.05
C LYS A 56 2.36 -24.32 6.54
N ARG A 57 2.34 -25.49 5.90
CA ARG A 57 3.48 -26.12 5.24
C ARG A 57 4.05 -25.20 4.16
N ILE A 58 3.24 -24.78 3.20
CA ILE A 58 3.64 -23.89 2.10
C ILE A 58 4.16 -22.55 2.63
N TRP A 59 3.52 -22.00 3.66
CA TRP A 59 3.96 -20.75 4.26
C TRP A 59 5.35 -20.89 4.91
N LYS A 60 5.60 -21.97 5.65
CA LYS A 60 6.92 -22.28 6.24
C LYS A 60 8.00 -22.53 5.18
N GLU A 61 7.71 -23.32 4.15
CA GLU A 61 8.62 -23.55 3.01
C GLU A 61 9.01 -22.23 2.32
N SER A 62 8.07 -21.28 2.25
CA SER A 62 8.34 -19.95 1.73
C SER A 62 9.10 -19.03 2.70
N SER A 63 9.49 -19.50 3.88
CA SER A 63 10.06 -18.67 4.97
C SER A 63 9.17 -17.48 5.33
N GLY A 64 7.84 -17.66 5.28
CA GLY A 64 6.85 -16.62 5.55
C GLY A 64 6.66 -15.58 4.43
N ARG A 65 7.31 -15.74 3.27
CA ARG A 65 7.19 -14.78 2.15
C ARG A 65 5.85 -14.85 1.43
N TYR A 66 5.18 -16.01 1.41
CA TYR A 66 3.97 -16.20 0.61
C TYR A 66 2.72 -15.72 1.35
N GLY A 67 2.03 -14.75 0.76
CA GLY A 67 0.68 -14.36 1.17
C GLY A 67 -0.41 -15.18 0.47
N VAL A 68 -1.67 -14.89 0.79
CA VAL A 68 -2.88 -15.58 0.30
C VAL A 68 -2.81 -15.97 -1.17
N ARG A 69 -2.43 -15.05 -2.07
CA ARG A 69 -2.39 -15.29 -3.52
C ARG A 69 -1.36 -16.35 -3.90
N LYS A 70 -0.15 -16.30 -3.33
CA LYS A 70 0.94 -17.22 -3.65
C LYS A 70 0.70 -18.61 -3.05
N VAL A 71 0.18 -18.67 -1.81
CA VAL A 71 -0.24 -19.93 -1.19
C VAL A 71 -1.35 -20.59 -2.01
N TRP A 72 -2.37 -19.84 -2.40
CA TRP A 72 -3.47 -20.35 -3.22
C TRP A 72 -2.99 -20.90 -4.58
N GLN A 73 -2.08 -20.19 -5.26
CA GLN A 73 -1.50 -20.67 -6.52
C GLN A 73 -0.66 -21.94 -6.34
N LYS A 74 0.11 -22.04 -5.25
CA LYS A 74 0.90 -23.23 -4.92
C LYS A 74 0.01 -24.44 -4.65
N LEU A 75 -1.05 -24.28 -3.84
CA LEU A 75 -2.07 -25.30 -3.61
C LEU A 75 -2.73 -25.76 -4.92
N LYS A 76 -3.09 -24.82 -5.79
CA LYS A 76 -3.68 -25.16 -7.11
C LYS A 76 -2.73 -25.99 -7.97
N ARG A 77 -1.42 -25.70 -7.95
CA ARG A 77 -0.41 -26.48 -8.68
C ARG A 77 -0.21 -27.89 -8.11
N GLU A 78 -0.49 -28.08 -6.82
CA GLU A 78 -0.42 -29.37 -6.15
C GLU A 78 -1.74 -30.16 -6.24
N GLY A 79 -2.72 -29.68 -7.02
CA GLY A 79 -3.97 -30.40 -7.30
C GLY A 79 -5.14 -30.09 -6.35
N TYR A 80 -4.98 -29.16 -5.41
CA TYR A 80 -6.05 -28.82 -4.47
C TYR A 80 -7.17 -27.98 -5.13
N ILE A 81 -8.41 -28.41 -4.94
CA ILE A 81 -9.62 -27.65 -5.33
C ILE A 81 -10.06 -26.80 -4.14
N ILE A 82 -9.47 -25.60 -4.01
CA ILE A 82 -9.77 -24.68 -2.89
C ILE A 82 -10.01 -23.24 -3.38
N ALA A 83 -11.05 -22.61 -2.84
CA ALA A 83 -11.34 -21.21 -3.11
C ALA A 83 -10.33 -20.29 -2.42
N ARG A 84 -9.95 -19.20 -3.10
CA ARG A 84 -9.01 -18.20 -2.55
C ARG A 84 -9.51 -17.59 -1.22
N CYS A 85 -10.82 -17.41 -1.07
CA CYS A 85 -11.42 -16.90 0.17
C CYS A 85 -11.27 -17.89 1.35
N THR A 86 -11.29 -19.19 1.09
CA THR A 86 -11.01 -20.24 2.09
C THR A 86 -9.56 -20.13 2.56
N VAL A 87 -8.60 -19.99 1.64
CA VAL A 87 -7.18 -19.78 1.99
C VAL A 87 -7.01 -18.52 2.84
N ALA A 88 -7.64 -17.40 2.45
CA ALA A 88 -7.59 -16.16 3.21
C ALA A 88 -8.14 -16.32 4.64
N ARG A 89 -9.30 -16.98 4.77
CA ARG A 89 -9.94 -17.24 6.07
C ARG A 89 -9.08 -18.14 6.96
N LEU A 90 -8.50 -19.22 6.41
CA LEU A 90 -7.65 -20.15 7.15
C LEU A 90 -6.32 -19.50 7.55
N MET A 91 -5.68 -18.73 6.67
CA MET A 91 -4.48 -17.95 7.01
C MET A 91 -4.76 -16.97 8.17
N LYS A 92 -5.92 -16.29 8.16
CA LYS A 92 -6.35 -15.43 9.26
C LYS A 92 -6.56 -16.22 10.56
N LYS A 93 -7.22 -17.38 10.51
CA LYS A 93 -7.45 -18.26 11.68
C LYS A 93 -6.12 -18.77 12.27
N LEU A 94 -5.12 -19.02 11.43
CA LEU A 94 -3.77 -19.45 11.83
C LEU A 94 -2.86 -18.30 12.30
N GLY A 95 -3.30 -17.03 12.16
CA GLY A 95 -2.47 -15.87 12.49
C GLY A 95 -1.26 -15.67 11.58
N ILE A 96 -1.26 -16.25 10.37
CA ILE A 96 -0.14 -16.16 9.43
C ILE A 96 -0.44 -15.17 8.29
N GLN A 97 0.59 -14.46 7.85
CA GLN A 97 0.52 -13.55 6.73
C GLN A 97 1.80 -13.61 5.91
N GLY A 98 1.71 -13.28 4.63
CA GLY A 98 2.89 -13.15 3.77
C GLY A 98 3.57 -11.80 3.95
N VAL A 99 4.87 -11.74 3.69
CA VAL A 99 5.61 -10.47 3.64
C VAL A 99 4.98 -9.54 2.59
N TRP A 100 4.52 -8.39 3.05
CA TRP A 100 4.21 -7.25 2.21
C TRP A 100 5.46 -6.38 2.10
N ARG A 101 5.98 -6.17 0.88
CA ARG A 101 7.03 -5.16 0.69
C ARG A 101 6.39 -3.80 0.99
N GLY A 102 6.86 -3.14 2.04
CA GLY A 102 6.40 -1.81 2.44
C GLY A 102 6.50 -0.80 1.28
N LYS A 103 5.63 0.22 1.33
CA LYS A 103 5.59 1.34 0.38
C LYS A 103 6.95 2.06 0.27
N ASN A 104 7.21 2.54 -0.95
CA ASN A 104 8.32 3.34 -1.50
C ASN A 104 9.34 3.94 -0.51
N LYS A 105 10.63 3.82 -0.86
CA LYS A 105 11.72 4.63 -0.30
C LYS A 105 11.26 6.09 -0.19
N GLN A 106 11.32 6.68 0.99
CA GLN A 106 11.31 8.13 1.14
C GLN A 106 12.58 8.66 0.48
N THR A 107 12.45 9.18 -0.74
CA THR A 107 13.56 9.76 -1.51
C THR A 107 13.98 11.12 -0.96
N THR A 108 13.07 11.83 -0.28
CA THR A 108 13.28 13.21 0.15
C THR A 108 12.93 13.39 1.63
N ARG A 109 13.93 13.70 2.46
CA ARG A 109 13.72 14.23 3.81
C ARG A 109 13.77 15.75 3.71
N SER A 110 12.63 16.42 3.87
CA SER A 110 12.58 17.88 3.94
C SER A 110 13.35 18.34 5.17
N ARG A 111 14.26 19.31 5.01
CA ARG A 111 14.82 20.03 6.16
C ARG A 111 13.85 21.15 6.56
N ASP A 112 13.68 21.36 7.86
CA ASP A 112 12.77 22.36 8.40
C ASP A 112 13.31 23.80 8.30
N ASP A 113 14.61 23.95 8.06
CA ASP A 113 15.32 25.24 7.95
C ASP A 113 15.31 25.85 6.53
N GLN A 114 14.82 25.13 5.52
CA GLN A 114 14.85 25.61 4.14
C GLN A 114 13.77 26.67 3.90
N LYS A 115 14.19 27.87 3.45
CA LYS A 115 13.29 28.98 3.10
C LYS A 115 12.37 28.55 1.95
N ARG A 116 11.05 28.60 2.17
CA ARG A 116 10.05 28.14 1.20
C ARG A 116 9.39 29.33 0.53
N ALA A 117 9.30 29.30 -0.80
CA ALA A 117 8.46 30.26 -1.53
C ALA A 117 6.98 30.10 -1.13
N PRO A 118 6.23 31.20 -1.02
CA PRO A 118 4.80 31.13 -0.72
C PRO A 118 4.04 30.46 -1.86
N ASP A 119 3.06 29.61 -1.53
CA ASP A 119 2.18 29.01 -2.53
C ASP A 119 1.11 30.02 -2.95
N LEU A 120 1.34 30.68 -4.09
CA LEU A 120 0.39 31.62 -4.70
C LEU A 120 -0.75 30.92 -5.44
N VAL A 121 -0.59 29.64 -5.80
CA VAL A 121 -1.55 28.88 -6.60
C VAL A 121 -2.66 28.29 -5.72
N LYS A 122 -2.34 27.91 -4.48
CA LYS A 122 -3.31 27.35 -3.50
C LYS A 122 -4.16 26.22 -4.10
N ARG A 123 -3.52 25.37 -4.92
CA ARG A 123 -4.13 24.28 -5.71
C ARG A 123 -5.17 24.69 -6.77
N ASN A 124 -5.24 25.97 -7.14
CA ASN A 124 -6.04 26.41 -8.27
C ASN A 124 -5.23 26.45 -9.58
N PHE A 125 -5.28 25.37 -10.36
CA PHE A 125 -4.56 25.25 -11.64
C PHE A 125 -5.40 25.70 -12.84
N THR A 126 -6.03 26.86 -12.71
CA THR A 126 -6.77 27.52 -13.79
C THR A 126 -6.17 28.90 -14.04
N ALA A 127 -6.16 29.33 -15.29
CA ALA A 127 -5.73 30.66 -15.70
C ALA A 127 -6.73 31.19 -16.73
N ASP A 128 -7.00 32.50 -16.69
CA ASP A 128 -7.95 33.15 -17.61
C ASP A 128 -7.30 33.65 -18.89
N GLN A 129 -5.96 33.78 -18.91
CA GLN A 129 -5.18 34.27 -20.05
C GLN A 129 -3.80 33.59 -20.11
N PRO A 130 -3.15 33.55 -21.29
CA PRO A 130 -1.76 33.07 -21.42
C PRO A 130 -0.80 33.84 -20.51
N ASN A 131 0.24 33.17 -20.01
CA ASN A 131 1.31 33.76 -19.20
C ASN A 131 0.84 34.32 -17.84
N HIS A 132 -0.32 33.91 -17.33
CA HIS A 132 -0.70 34.20 -15.93
C HIS A 132 -0.13 33.17 -14.95
N LEU A 133 -0.10 31.89 -15.35
CA LEU A 133 0.36 30.79 -14.52
C LEU A 133 1.14 29.79 -15.35
N TRP A 134 2.40 29.62 -14.98
CA TRP A 134 3.28 28.58 -15.49
C TRP A 134 3.49 27.51 -14.42
N VAL A 135 3.37 26.25 -14.81
CA VAL A 135 3.68 25.11 -13.96
C VAL A 135 4.94 24.43 -14.47
N ALA A 136 5.88 24.17 -13.57
CA ALA A 136 7.15 23.53 -13.88
C ALA A 136 7.29 22.20 -13.16
N ASP A 137 7.81 21.23 -13.89
CA ASP A 137 8.17 19.91 -13.37
C ASP A 137 9.35 19.38 -14.20
N PHE A 138 10.11 18.45 -13.63
CA PHE A 138 11.14 17.73 -14.38
C PHE A 138 11.02 16.23 -14.20
N THR A 139 11.31 15.50 -15.27
CA THR A 139 11.18 14.05 -15.31
C THR A 139 12.49 13.36 -15.69
N TYR A 140 12.54 12.07 -15.39
CA TYR A 140 13.69 11.20 -15.59
C TYR A 140 13.43 10.34 -16.82
N ILE A 141 14.27 10.47 -17.83
CA ILE A 141 14.16 9.72 -19.08
C ILE A 141 15.31 8.71 -19.15
N GLN A 142 14.97 7.43 -19.29
CA GLN A 142 15.95 6.39 -19.52
C GLN A 142 16.32 6.34 -21.00
N THR A 143 17.62 6.36 -21.28
CA THR A 143 18.17 6.22 -22.63
C THR A 143 19.14 5.04 -22.69
N ASN A 144 19.57 4.65 -23.89
CA ASN A 144 20.57 3.59 -24.07
C ASN A 144 21.95 3.95 -23.48
N SER A 145 22.22 5.25 -23.28
CA SER A 145 23.49 5.75 -22.76
C SER A 145 23.43 6.14 -21.28
N GLY A 146 22.28 5.95 -20.62
CA GLY A 146 22.08 6.31 -19.21
C GLY A 146 20.82 7.14 -18.98
N TRP A 147 20.77 7.84 -17.84
CA TRP A 147 19.64 8.69 -17.45
C TRP A 147 19.87 10.13 -17.89
N VAL A 148 18.82 10.75 -18.43
CA VAL A 148 18.76 12.20 -18.67
C VAL A 148 17.56 12.78 -17.93
N TYR A 149 17.67 14.05 -17.56
CA TYR A 149 16.65 14.78 -16.83
C TYR A 149 16.11 15.86 -17.77
N THR A 150 14.79 15.99 -17.84
CA THR A 150 14.15 17.00 -18.69
C THR A 150 13.22 17.85 -17.86
N ALA A 151 13.52 19.14 -17.73
CA ALA A 151 12.63 20.14 -17.15
C ALA A 151 11.68 20.68 -18.21
N PHE A 152 10.42 20.87 -17.83
CA PHE A 152 9.38 21.49 -18.65
C PHE A 152 8.71 22.61 -17.88
N ILE A 153 8.34 23.66 -18.60
CA ILE A 153 7.48 24.74 -18.12
C ILE A 153 6.28 24.81 -19.05
N ILE A 154 5.09 24.68 -18.47
CA ILE A 154 3.83 24.62 -19.19
C ILE A 154 3.00 25.83 -18.81
N ASP A 155 2.50 26.55 -19.83
CA ASP A 155 1.47 27.57 -19.62
C ASP A 155 0.12 26.90 -19.33
N VAL A 156 -0.49 27.22 -18.19
CA VAL A 156 -1.71 26.53 -17.73
C VAL A 156 -2.92 26.86 -18.61
N PHE A 157 -2.99 28.07 -19.16
CA PHE A 157 -4.06 28.48 -20.07
C PHE A 157 -3.96 27.75 -21.40
N SER A 158 -2.84 27.89 -22.11
CA SER A 158 -2.71 27.35 -23.47
C SER A 158 -2.30 25.89 -23.53
N ARG A 159 -1.88 25.29 -22.40
CA ARG A 159 -1.27 23.95 -22.31
C ARG A 159 -0.01 23.77 -23.17
N ALA A 160 0.59 24.87 -23.61
CA ALA A 160 1.81 24.81 -24.40
C ALA A 160 3.03 24.69 -23.49
N ILE A 161 4.01 23.91 -23.94
CA ILE A 161 5.36 23.94 -23.34
C ILE A 161 5.99 25.26 -23.78
N VAL A 162 6.29 26.12 -22.81
CA VAL A 162 6.86 27.45 -23.05
C VAL A 162 8.37 27.50 -22.81
N GLY A 163 8.91 26.55 -22.07
CA GLY A 163 10.35 26.37 -21.90
C GLY A 163 10.66 24.94 -21.51
N TRP A 164 11.85 24.47 -21.87
CA TRP A 164 12.30 23.13 -21.57
C TRP A 164 13.83 23.02 -21.60
N LYS A 165 14.38 22.13 -20.79
CA LYS A 165 15.83 21.86 -20.81
C LYS A 165 16.10 20.40 -20.55
N VAL A 166 16.97 19.80 -21.37
CA VAL A 166 17.51 18.46 -21.15
C VAL A 166 18.92 18.57 -20.60
N SER A 167 19.22 17.81 -19.55
CA SER A 167 20.54 17.73 -18.93
C SER A 167 20.88 16.30 -18.52
N THR A 168 22.17 15.98 -18.50
CA THR A 168 22.68 14.72 -17.91
C THR A 168 22.85 14.83 -16.39
N ARG A 169 22.64 16.02 -15.81
CA ARG A 169 22.76 16.30 -14.37
C ARG A 169 21.47 16.92 -13.83
N MET A 170 21.07 16.48 -12.65
CA MET A 170 19.90 16.99 -11.93
C MET A 170 20.30 18.16 -11.00
N ASN A 171 20.58 19.32 -11.58
CA ASN A 171 21.02 20.54 -10.89
C ASN A 171 20.02 21.70 -11.05
N THR A 172 20.23 22.76 -10.28
CA THR A 172 19.43 24.00 -10.33
C THR A 172 19.54 24.69 -11.70
N ASP A 173 20.72 24.67 -12.33
CA ASP A 173 20.96 25.30 -13.63
C ASP A 173 20.02 24.78 -14.72
N MET A 174 19.71 23.48 -14.72
CA MET A 174 18.75 22.90 -15.68
C MET A 174 17.37 23.55 -15.59
N VAL A 175 16.89 23.81 -14.37
CA VAL A 175 15.58 24.40 -14.14
C VAL A 175 15.59 25.90 -14.46
N LEU A 176 16.68 26.59 -14.09
CA LEU A 176 16.89 28.00 -14.42
C LEU A 176 16.94 28.23 -15.93
N ASP A 177 17.70 27.42 -16.66
CA ASP A 177 17.79 27.49 -18.12
C ASP A 177 16.42 27.34 -18.79
N ALA A 178 15.58 26.42 -18.30
CA ALA A 178 14.22 26.23 -18.82
C ALA A 178 13.34 27.46 -18.56
N LEU A 179 13.52 28.12 -17.40
CA LEU A 179 12.79 29.34 -17.03
C LEU A 179 13.25 30.55 -17.85
N GLU A 180 14.56 30.73 -18.01
CA GLU A 180 15.12 31.78 -18.85
C GLU A 180 14.66 31.64 -20.29
N GLN A 181 14.70 30.41 -20.84
CA GLN A 181 14.15 30.14 -22.17
C GLN A 181 12.68 30.55 -22.28
N ALA A 182 11.83 30.14 -21.32
CA ALA A 182 10.41 30.50 -21.33
C ALA A 182 10.16 32.01 -21.25
N LEU A 183 10.94 32.72 -20.43
CA LEU A 183 10.86 34.17 -20.29
C LEU A 183 11.25 34.86 -21.59
N HIS A 184 12.34 34.44 -22.23
CA HIS A 184 12.80 35.01 -23.50
C HIS A 184 11.83 34.73 -24.65
N ASP A 185 11.37 33.49 -24.81
CA ASP A 185 10.46 33.07 -25.88
C ASP A 185 9.09 33.77 -25.79
N ARG A 186 8.68 34.17 -24.58
CA ARG A 186 7.42 34.89 -24.32
C ARG A 186 7.58 36.41 -24.25
N GLY A 187 8.76 36.95 -24.52
CA GLY A 187 8.99 38.40 -24.54
C GLY A 187 9.01 39.06 -23.16
N MET A 188 9.56 38.38 -22.15
CA MET A 188 9.69 38.85 -20.77
C MET A 188 8.35 39.31 -20.15
N PRO A 189 7.34 38.41 -20.08
CA PRO A 189 6.05 38.74 -19.51
C PRO A 189 6.18 39.15 -18.03
N LYS A 190 5.38 40.12 -17.60
CA LYS A 190 5.37 40.61 -16.22
C LYS A 190 4.27 39.92 -15.42
N ASN A 191 4.48 39.79 -14.11
CA ASN A 191 3.50 39.23 -13.15
C ASN A 191 3.09 37.78 -13.41
N VAL A 192 3.93 36.99 -14.09
CA VAL A 192 3.69 35.56 -14.28
C VAL A 192 3.92 34.82 -12.96
N ILE A 193 2.96 34.00 -12.56
CA ILE A 193 3.16 33.06 -11.44
C ILE A 193 3.89 31.84 -11.97
N HIS A 194 5.11 31.60 -11.48
CA HIS A 194 5.84 30.35 -11.72
C HIS A 194 5.64 29.41 -10.52
N HIS A 195 5.03 28.25 -10.76
CA HIS A 195 4.75 27.25 -9.74
C HIS A 195 5.49 25.96 -10.04
N SER A 196 6.23 25.45 -9.06
CA SER A 196 6.91 24.17 -9.13
C SER A 196 6.66 23.36 -7.86
N ASP A 197 7.06 22.09 -7.90
CA ASP A 197 7.11 21.29 -6.69
C ASP A 197 8.21 21.79 -5.72
N ARG A 198 8.32 21.13 -4.56
CA ARG A 198 9.32 21.47 -3.54
C ARG A 198 10.60 20.64 -3.70
N GLY A 199 10.94 20.25 -4.92
CA GLY A 199 12.22 19.63 -5.23
C GLY A 199 13.38 20.52 -4.80
N VAL A 200 14.50 19.92 -4.40
CA VAL A 200 15.67 20.66 -3.90
C VAL A 200 16.25 21.62 -4.95
N GLN A 201 16.08 21.30 -6.24
CA GLN A 201 16.49 22.12 -7.37
C GLN A 201 15.68 23.41 -7.44
N TYR A 202 14.35 23.34 -7.29
CA TYR A 202 13.48 24.52 -7.32
C TYR A 202 13.63 25.41 -6.07
N LEU A 203 13.87 24.80 -4.90
CA LEU A 203 14.09 25.55 -3.65
C LEU A 203 15.46 26.24 -3.56
N SER A 204 16.35 25.99 -4.52
CA SER A 204 17.70 26.58 -4.56
C SER A 204 17.81 27.76 -5.54
N ILE A 205 16.68 28.18 -6.14
CA ILE A 205 16.53 29.37 -6.99
C ILE A 205 16.16 30.56 -6.09
#